data_AF-A0AA50Q5G9-F1
#
_entry.id   AF-A0AA50Q5G9-F1
#
_cell.length_a   1.000
_cell.length_b   1.000
_cell.length_c   1.000
_cell.angle_alpha   90.00
_cell.angle_beta   90.00
_cell.angle_gamma   90.00
#
_symmetry.space_group_name_H-M   'P 1'
#
loop_
_entity.id
_entity.type
_entity.pdbx_description
1 polymer ?
#
loop_
_entity_poly.entity_id
_entity_poly.type
_entity_poly.pdbx_seq_one_letter_code
_entity_poly.pdbx_strand_id
1 'polypeptide(L)'
;MKVQLKGFTLIEVMIAVVIIGILASIAYPSYTQYIAQSARSEGLAALMRIANLQEQYYLDNKKYATDLTKLVGANPYITEHKHYSVSSSGASSFTIKAVAQGVQASRDASCSPLTISDTGAKGPSAECWK
;
A
#
# COMPACT_ATOMS: atom_id res chain seq x y z
N MET A 1 -48.60 -30.14 23.59
CA MET A 1 -47.58 -30.79 22.73
C MET A 1 -46.22 -30.20 23.12
N LYS A 2 -45.35 -30.95 23.81
CA LYS A 2 -44.03 -30.46 24.24
C LYS A 2 -43.09 -30.53 23.04
N VAL A 3 -42.64 -29.37 22.56
CA VAL A 3 -41.58 -29.30 21.54
C VAL A 3 -40.27 -29.68 22.23
N GLN A 4 -39.66 -30.80 21.82
CA GLN A 4 -38.32 -31.16 22.26
C GLN A 4 -37.30 -30.35 21.45
N LEU A 5 -36.54 -29.49 22.13
CA LEU A 5 -35.37 -28.83 21.56
C LEU A 5 -34.28 -29.87 21.33
N LYS A 6 -34.00 -30.21 20.07
CA LYS A 6 -32.82 -31.02 19.72
C LYS A 6 -31.56 -30.16 19.90
N GLY A 7 -30.61 -30.65 20.70
CA GLY A 7 -29.29 -30.03 20.86
C GLY A 7 -28.32 -30.47 19.76
N PHE A 8 -27.24 -29.70 19.57
CA PHE A 8 -26.13 -30.07 18.70
C PHE A 8 -25.23 -31.11 19.36
N THR A 9 -24.70 -32.04 18.57
CA THR A 9 -23.70 -33.00 19.03
C THR A 9 -22.30 -32.39 19.01
N LEU A 10 -21.41 -32.89 19.87
CA LEU A 10 -20.02 -32.45 19.89
C LEU A 10 -19.31 -32.74 18.56
N ILE A 11 -19.66 -33.85 17.90
CA ILE A 11 -19.09 -34.22 16.59
C ILE A 11 -19.51 -33.23 15.49
N GLU A 12 -20.76 -32.76 15.48
CA GLU A 12 -21.21 -31.73 14.52
C GLU A 12 -20.44 -30.43 14.69
N VAL A 13 -20.19 -30.01 15.93
CA VAL A 13 -19.38 -28.82 16.22
C VAL A 13 -17.93 -29.01 15.76
N MET A 14 -17.34 -30.18 15.99
CA MET A 14 -15.96 -30.45 15.53
C MET A 14 -15.84 -30.42 14.01
N ILE A 15 -16.79 -31.01 13.27
CA ILE A 15 -16.80 -30.97 11.80
C ILE A 15 -16.96 -29.52 11.32
N ALA A 16 -17.85 -28.74 11.92
CA ALA A 16 -18.03 -27.34 11.57
C ALA A 16 -16.75 -26.51 11.76
N VAL A 17 -16.03 -26.71 12.88
CA VAL A 17 -14.76 -26.03 13.16
C VAL A 17 -13.69 -26.42 12.15
N VAL A 18 -13.61 -27.69 11.76
CA VAL A 18 -12.67 -28.16 10.73
C VAL A 18 -12.93 -27.48 9.39
N ILE A 19 -14.19 -27.39 8.96
CA ILE A 19 -14.55 -26.73 7.70
C ILE A 19 -14.17 -25.24 7.75
N ILE A 20 -14.48 -24.54 8.83
CA ILE A 20 -14.13 -23.13 9.01
C ILE A 20 -12.61 -22.95 8.99
N GLY A 21 -11.85 -23.84 9.63
CA GLY A 21 -10.39 -23.79 9.64
C GLY A 21 -9.79 -23.88 8.24
N ILE A 22 -10.30 -24.80 7.41
CA ILE A 22 -9.86 -24.96 6.00
C ILE A 22 -10.16 -23.67 5.22
N LEU A 23 -11.38 -23.14 5.32
CA LEU A 23 -11.77 -21.92 4.62
C LEU A 23 -10.94 -20.71 5.06
N ALA A 24 -10.72 -20.55 6.37
CA ALA A 24 -9.95 -19.45 6.93
C ALA A 24 -8.50 -19.44 6.43
N SER A 25 -7.88 -20.61 6.26
CA SER A 25 -6.49 -20.73 5.77
C SER A 25 -6.27 -20.14 4.36
N ILE A 26 -7.32 -20.10 3.53
CA ILE A 26 -7.28 -19.56 2.16
C ILE A 26 -7.81 -18.13 2.13
N ALA A 27 -8.96 -17.90 2.78
CA ALA A 27 -9.66 -16.63 2.73
C ALA A 27 -8.89 -15.51 3.43
N TYR A 28 -8.27 -15.80 4.58
CA TYR A 28 -7.53 -14.81 5.36
C TYR A 28 -6.32 -14.21 4.61
N PRO A 29 -5.35 -15.00 4.10
CA PRO A 29 -4.23 -14.43 3.36
C PRO A 29 -4.69 -13.69 2.11
N SER A 30 -5.68 -14.22 1.36
CA SER A 30 -6.23 -13.56 0.18
C SER A 30 -6.83 -12.18 0.52
N TYR A 31 -7.62 -12.08 1.59
CA TYR A 31 -8.18 -10.81 2.03
C TYR A 31 -7.09 -9.81 2.47
N THR A 32 -6.06 -10.26 3.18
CA THR A 32 -4.95 -9.38 3.58
C THR A 32 -4.17 -8.82 2.39
N GLN A 33 -3.98 -9.63 1.33
CA GLN A 33 -3.34 -9.20 0.09
C GLN A 33 -4.20 -8.18 -0.66
N TYR A 34 -5.52 -8.38 -0.71
CA TYR A 34 -6.45 -7.43 -1.33
C TYR A 34 -6.38 -6.05 -0.65
N ILE A 35 -6.40 -6.02 0.69
CA ILE A 35 -6.25 -4.76 1.44
C ILE A 35 -4.87 -4.13 1.20
N ALA A 36 -3.82 -4.94 1.13
CA ALA A 36 -2.47 -4.45 0.82
C ALA A 36 -2.41 -3.79 -0.56
N GLN A 37 -3.03 -4.39 -1.58
CA GLN A 37 -3.09 -3.81 -2.93
C GLN A 37 -3.91 -2.53 -2.96
N SER A 38 -5.04 -2.47 -2.24
CA SER A 38 -5.83 -1.25 -2.10
C SER A 38 -5.01 -0.12 -1.47
N ALA A 39 -4.31 -0.37 -0.37
CA ALA A 39 -3.43 0.62 0.24
C ALA A 39 -2.25 0.99 -0.68
N ARG A 40 -1.71 0.04 -1.46
CA ARG A 40 -0.64 0.31 -2.43
C ARG A 40 -1.05 1.33 -3.49
N SER A 41 -2.31 1.31 -3.92
CA SER A 41 -2.84 2.29 -4.88
C SER A 41 -2.72 3.74 -4.37
N GLU A 42 -2.83 3.95 -3.06
CA GLU A 42 -2.64 5.26 -2.42
C GLU A 42 -1.17 5.73 -2.54
N GLY A 43 -0.22 4.82 -2.29
CA GLY A 43 1.20 5.10 -2.48
C GLY A 43 1.55 5.41 -3.94
N LEU A 44 1.03 4.64 -4.89
CA LEU A 44 1.22 4.85 -6.32
C LEU A 44 0.63 6.19 -6.78
N ALA A 45 -0.57 6.53 -6.32
CA ALA A 45 -1.20 7.82 -6.61
C ALA A 45 -0.38 9.00 -6.08
N ALA A 46 0.15 8.89 -4.85
CA ALA A 46 1.02 9.90 -4.27
C ALA A 46 2.32 10.07 -5.08
N LEU A 47 2.95 8.97 -5.51
CA LEU A 47 4.15 9.00 -6.36
C LEU A 47 3.88 9.71 -7.70
N MET A 48 2.80 9.34 -8.39
CA MET A 48 2.44 9.95 -9.68
C MET A 48 2.11 11.44 -9.54
N ARG A 49 1.38 11.81 -8.48
CA ARG A 49 1.08 13.21 -8.16
C ARG A 49 2.35 14.01 -7.93
N ILE A 50 3.26 13.53 -7.09
CA ILE A 50 4.50 14.24 -6.77
C ILE A 50 5.42 14.28 -8.00
N ALA A 51 5.49 13.24 -8.82
CA ALA A 51 6.24 13.25 -10.07
C ALA A 51 5.75 14.34 -11.01
N ASN A 52 4.44 14.49 -11.17
CA ASN A 52 3.88 15.56 -12.00
C ASN A 52 4.18 16.97 -11.42
N LEU A 53 4.09 17.13 -10.10
CA LEU A 53 4.45 18.39 -9.45
C LEU A 53 5.94 18.70 -9.57
N GLN A 54 6.81 17.70 -9.56
CA GLN A 54 8.25 17.87 -9.80
C GLN A 54 8.51 18.41 -11.20
N GLU A 55 7.82 17.90 -12.23
CA GLU A 55 7.95 18.43 -13.59
C GLU A 55 7.45 19.88 -13.68
N GLN A 56 6.32 20.20 -13.06
CA GLN A 56 5.84 21.59 -12.98
C GLN A 56 6.87 22.50 -12.30
N TYR A 57 7.42 22.07 -11.16
CA TYR A 57 8.43 22.83 -10.42
C TYR A 57 9.72 23.03 -11.24
N TYR A 58 10.10 22.05 -12.05
CA TYR A 58 11.24 22.14 -12.95
C TYR A 58 11.04 23.18 -14.05
N LEU A 59 9.83 23.29 -14.62
CA LEU A 59 9.52 24.33 -15.61
C LEU A 59 9.73 25.74 -15.07
N ASP A 60 9.36 25.96 -13.81
CA ASP A 60 9.46 27.27 -13.16
C ASP A 60 10.88 27.57 -12.63
N ASN A 61 11.57 26.56 -12.10
CA ASN A 61 12.81 26.75 -11.31
C ASN A 61 14.06 26.20 -12.00
N LYS A 62 13.92 25.50 -13.13
CA LYS A 62 14.98 24.77 -13.86
C LYS A 62 15.77 23.77 -13.00
N LYS A 63 15.14 23.29 -11.93
CA LYS A 63 15.65 22.28 -11.00
C LYS A 63 14.49 21.56 -10.33
N TYR A 64 14.68 20.32 -9.93
CA TYR A 64 13.72 19.58 -9.14
C TYR A 64 13.78 20.01 -7.66
N ALA A 65 12.65 19.87 -6.96
CA ALA A 65 12.56 20.19 -5.55
C ALA A 65 13.15 19.04 -4.71
N THR A 66 14.19 19.33 -3.94
CA THR A 66 14.73 18.43 -2.93
C THR A 66 13.89 18.41 -1.64
N ASP A 67 13.02 19.40 -1.49
CA ASP A 67 12.13 19.54 -0.34
C ASP A 67 10.67 19.50 -0.81
N LEU A 68 9.95 18.45 -0.38
CA LEU A 68 8.56 18.23 -0.74
C LEU A 68 7.60 19.27 -0.12
N THR A 69 8.02 20.04 0.89
CA THR A 69 7.18 21.13 1.44
C THR A 69 6.77 22.14 0.36
N LYS A 70 7.62 22.35 -0.66
CA LYS A 70 7.36 23.24 -1.80
C LYS A 70 6.33 22.72 -2.79
N LEU A 71 6.06 21.42 -2.76
CA LEU A 71 5.17 20.73 -3.71
C LEU A 71 3.85 20.35 -3.05
N VAL A 72 3.91 19.82 -1.83
CA VAL A 72 2.80 19.18 -1.12
C VAL A 72 2.67 19.62 0.34
N GLY A 73 3.43 20.62 0.77
CA GLY A 73 3.32 21.22 2.12
C GLY A 73 3.93 20.41 3.27
N ALA A 74 4.50 19.24 2.99
CA ALA A 74 5.15 18.39 4.00
C ALA A 74 6.37 17.65 3.43
N ASN A 75 7.37 17.37 4.27
CA ASN A 75 8.53 16.56 3.93
C ASN A 75 9.06 15.80 5.18
N PRO A 76 8.93 14.46 5.27
CA PRO A 76 8.28 13.59 4.28
C PRO A 76 6.77 13.85 4.19
N TYR A 77 6.20 13.60 3.02
CA TYR A 77 4.76 13.65 2.81
C TYR A 77 4.14 12.33 3.27
N ILE A 78 3.20 12.38 4.20
CA ILE A 78 2.46 11.21 4.67
C ILE A 78 1.13 11.16 3.93
N THR A 79 0.77 10.00 3.39
CA THR A 79 -0.50 9.83 2.69
C THR A 79 -1.69 9.90 3.67
N GLU A 80 -2.89 10.14 3.16
CA GLU A 80 -4.09 10.43 3.97
C GLU A 80 -4.38 9.36 5.04
N HIS A 81 -4.28 8.08 4.66
CA HIS A 81 -4.51 6.95 5.58
C HIS A 81 -3.24 6.49 6.29
N LYS A 82 -2.14 7.25 6.15
CA LYS A 82 -0.83 6.96 6.77
C LYS A 82 -0.26 5.60 6.38
N HIS A 83 -0.63 5.08 5.21
CA HIS A 83 -0.09 3.82 4.68
C HIS A 83 1.32 3.99 4.13
N TYR A 84 1.67 5.18 3.61
CA TYR A 84 2.98 5.45 3.02
C TYR A 84 3.56 6.78 3.51
N SER A 85 4.89 6.78 3.66
CA SER A 85 5.71 7.98 3.81
C SER A 85 6.47 8.21 2.52
N VAL A 86 6.32 9.38 1.92
CA VAL A 86 6.87 9.72 0.61
C VAL A 86 7.96 10.77 0.75
N SER A 87 9.09 10.50 0.11
CA SER A 87 10.25 11.38 0.06
C SER A 87 10.75 11.51 -1.37
N SER A 88 11.38 12.63 -1.70
CA SER A 88 12.04 12.83 -2.99
C SER A 88 13.50 13.21 -2.76
N SER A 89 14.35 12.82 -3.70
CA SER A 89 15.80 13.08 -3.64
C SER A 89 16.31 13.44 -5.03
N GLY A 90 17.34 14.30 -5.06
CA GLY A 90 17.97 14.79 -6.29
C GLY A 90 17.39 16.12 -6.79
N ALA A 91 18.26 16.93 -7.42
CA ALA A 91 17.93 18.28 -7.89
C ALA A 91 18.01 18.43 -9.42
N SER A 92 18.87 17.62 -10.08
CA SER A 92 19.00 17.58 -11.55
C SER A 92 18.24 16.40 -12.17
N SER A 93 18.08 15.33 -11.41
CA SER A 93 17.17 14.21 -11.64
C SER A 93 16.48 13.93 -10.31
N PHE A 94 15.26 13.40 -10.32
CA PHE A 94 14.57 13.04 -9.09
C PHE A 94 14.37 11.54 -8.98
N THR A 95 14.37 11.04 -7.76
CA THR A 95 13.78 9.75 -7.42
C THR A 95 12.86 9.93 -6.23
N ILE A 96 11.59 9.64 -6.43
CA ILE A 96 10.58 9.66 -5.37
C ILE A 96 10.44 8.26 -4.83
N LYS A 97 10.41 8.11 -3.51
CA LYS A 97 10.28 6.85 -2.80
C LYS A 97 9.09 6.92 -1.85
N ALA A 98 8.19 5.96 -1.95
CA ALA A 98 7.09 5.75 -1.01
C ALA A 98 7.39 4.49 -0.18
N VAL A 99 7.59 4.68 1.11
CA VAL A 99 7.91 3.63 2.08
C VAL A 99 6.65 3.28 2.86
N ALA A 100 6.22 2.01 2.79
CA ALA A 100 5.06 1.52 3.52
C ALA A 100 5.24 1.70 5.05
N GLN A 101 4.14 1.99 5.75
CA GLN A 101 4.11 2.28 7.18
C GLN A 101 3.13 1.35 7.92
N GLY A 102 3.33 1.18 9.23
CA GLY A 102 2.43 0.41 10.09
C GLY A 102 2.17 -1.01 9.57
N VAL A 103 0.89 -1.44 9.57
CA VAL A 103 0.50 -2.77 9.08
C VAL A 103 0.80 -2.99 7.60
N GLN A 104 0.83 -1.93 6.81
CA GLN A 104 1.14 -2.01 5.38
C GLN A 104 2.60 -2.43 5.16
N ALA A 105 3.52 -2.01 6.03
CA ALA A 105 4.92 -2.41 5.94
C ALA A 105 5.10 -3.93 6.03
N SER A 106 4.28 -4.62 6.82
CA SER A 106 4.29 -6.09 6.92
C SER A 106 3.52 -6.78 5.79
N ARG A 107 2.38 -6.22 5.38
CA ARG A 107 1.53 -6.82 4.34
C ARG A 107 2.11 -6.67 2.92
N ASP A 108 2.87 -5.61 2.69
CA ASP A 108 3.39 -5.22 1.38
C ASP A 108 4.94 -5.16 1.35
N ALA A 109 5.58 -5.96 2.20
CA ALA A 109 7.04 -5.96 2.36
C ALA A 109 7.80 -6.22 1.05
N SER A 110 7.22 -6.98 0.11
CA SER A 110 7.83 -7.28 -1.19
C SER A 110 7.83 -6.09 -2.16
N CYS A 111 6.93 -5.12 -1.97
CA CYS A 111 6.77 -3.97 -2.87
C CYS A 111 7.25 -2.64 -2.27
N SER A 112 7.62 -2.62 -0.99
CA SER A 112 8.16 -1.44 -0.32
C SER A 112 9.70 -1.42 -0.39
N PRO A 113 10.35 -0.32 -0.80
CA PRO A 113 9.75 0.95 -1.22
C PRO A 113 9.29 0.94 -2.68
N LEU A 114 8.16 1.58 -2.95
CA LEU A 114 7.74 1.92 -4.32
C LEU A 114 8.53 3.14 -4.78
N THR A 115 9.03 3.14 -6.01
CA THR A 115 9.89 4.23 -6.51
C THR A 115 9.57 4.64 -7.94
N ILE A 116 9.64 5.93 -8.23
CA ILE A 116 9.61 6.48 -9.60
C ILE A 116 10.70 7.53 -9.79
N SER A 117 11.40 7.48 -10.92
CA SER A 117 12.38 8.50 -11.33
C SER A 117 11.80 9.50 -12.34
N ASP A 118 12.57 10.55 -12.62
CA ASP A 118 12.34 11.55 -13.69
C ASP A 118 12.16 10.92 -15.08
N THR A 119 12.86 9.81 -15.35
CA THR A 119 12.72 9.05 -16.60
C THR A 119 11.51 8.11 -16.63
N GLY A 120 10.71 8.08 -15.56
CA GLY A 120 9.57 7.18 -15.40
C GLY A 120 9.97 5.74 -15.04
N ALA A 121 11.21 5.49 -14.63
CA ALA A 121 11.65 4.17 -14.19
C ALA A 121 10.96 3.81 -12.86
N LYS A 122 10.22 2.71 -12.87
CA LYS A 122 9.38 2.23 -11.77
C LYS A 122 10.07 1.07 -11.05
N GLY A 123 10.03 1.08 -9.71
CA GLY A 123 10.57 0.01 -8.87
C GLY A 123 9.65 -0.30 -7.68
N PRO A 124 9.77 -1.48 -7.06
CA PRO A 124 10.85 -2.46 -7.26
C PRO A 124 10.55 -3.50 -8.35
N SER A 125 9.29 -3.78 -8.67
CA SER A 125 8.91 -4.70 -9.76
C SER A 125 7.68 -4.19 -10.52
N ALA A 126 7.48 -4.64 -11.75
CA ALA A 126 6.31 -4.27 -12.54
C ALA A 126 4.99 -4.72 -11.91
N GLU A 127 4.97 -5.87 -11.20
CA GLU A 127 3.79 -6.38 -10.49
C GLU A 127 3.37 -5.48 -9.34
N CYS A 128 4.32 -4.79 -8.70
CA CYS A 128 4.02 -3.83 -7.64
C CYS A 128 3.36 -2.54 -8.17
N TRP A 129 3.42 -2.30 -9.48
CA TRP A 129 2.87 -1.12 -10.16
C TRP A 129 1.58 -1.41 -10.94
N LYS A 130 1.00 -2.60 -10.75
CA LYS A 130 -0.29 -3.00 -11.31
C LYS A 130 -1.44 -2.72 -10.36
#